data_AF-A0A849MC41-F1
#
_entry.id   AF-A0A849MC41-F1
#
_cell.length_a   1.000
_cell.length_b   1.000
_cell.length_c   1.000
_cell.angle_alpha   90.00
_cell.angle_beta   90.00
_cell.angle_gamma   90.00
#
_symmetry.space_group_name_H-M   'P 1'
#
loop_
_entity.id
_entity.type
_entity.pdbx_description
1 polymer ?
#
loop_
_entity_poly.entity_id
_entity_poly.type
_entity_poly.pdbx_seq_one_letter_code
_entity_poly.pdbx_strand_id
1 'polypeptide(L)'
;MDYFENIIKRVVEEDGYWVRQSFKVNLTKKEKRAIGKPTIPRPEIDIVGYRANTNELLVLEVKSFLDSVGVRFKELAENFEIPTGRYKMFTCKKYREVVFKRLVSDLVEKQLILPEPKLSFGLAAGNIFIKEQEQLKTFFKAKSWVLYTPQMITKAIEKLAHIPYENDPYVISSKIMMKNKLGKRYSKLGKRI
;
A
#
# COMPACT_ATOMS: atom_id res chain seq x y z
N MET A 1 -4.02 3.83 -12.46
CA MET A 1 -3.88 3.30 -11.09
C MET A 1 -2.66 2.38 -11.03
N ASP A 2 -2.57 1.47 -11.99
CA ASP A 2 -1.58 0.40 -12.14
C ASP A 2 -0.12 0.88 -12.03
N TYR A 3 0.25 1.97 -12.69
CA TYR A 3 1.61 2.51 -12.59
C TYR A 3 1.98 3.00 -11.18
N PHE A 4 1.02 3.56 -10.43
CA PHE A 4 1.28 3.97 -9.06
C PHE A 4 1.39 2.74 -8.15
N GLU A 5 0.58 1.70 -8.38
CA GLU A 5 0.75 0.42 -7.69
C GLU A 5 2.11 -0.20 -7.99
N ASN A 6 2.63 -0.12 -9.22
CA ASN A 6 3.96 -0.61 -9.54
C ASN A 6 5.07 0.12 -8.77
N ILE A 7 4.92 1.44 -8.56
CA ILE A 7 5.83 2.21 -7.70
C ILE A 7 5.78 1.68 -6.27
N ILE A 8 4.56 1.48 -5.72
CA ILE A 8 4.41 0.94 -4.36
C ILE A 8 4.98 -0.48 -4.27
N LYS A 9 4.72 -1.33 -5.28
CA LYS A 9 5.33 -2.65 -5.39
C LYS A 9 6.84 -2.57 -5.29
N ARG A 10 7.50 -1.76 -6.13
CA ARG A 10 8.97 -1.64 -6.12
C ARG A 10 9.47 -1.16 -4.76
N VAL A 11 8.79 -0.19 -4.14
CA VAL A 11 9.11 0.28 -2.78
C VAL A 11 9.01 -0.84 -1.74
N VAL A 12 7.96 -1.66 -1.80
CA VAL A 12 7.74 -2.77 -0.86
C VAL A 12 8.72 -3.93 -1.13
N GLU A 13 9.14 -4.14 -2.38
CA GLU A 13 10.18 -5.12 -2.73
C GLU A 13 11.54 -4.74 -2.13
N GLU A 14 11.90 -3.45 -2.17
CA GLU A 14 13.11 -2.95 -1.51
C GLU A 14 13.07 -3.06 0.02
N ASP A 15 11.87 -3.12 0.62
CA ASP A 15 11.69 -3.44 2.04
C ASP A 15 11.84 -4.95 2.32
N GLY A 16 12.21 -5.77 1.33
CA GLY A 16 12.51 -7.20 1.47
C GLY A 16 11.29 -8.12 1.39
N TYR A 17 10.20 -7.67 0.77
CA TYR A 17 9.03 -8.49 0.49
C TYR A 17 9.07 -9.00 -0.96
N TRP A 18 8.59 -10.20 -1.20
CA TRP A 18 8.09 -10.54 -2.53
C TRP A 18 6.67 -9.98 -2.67
N VAL A 19 6.30 -9.46 -3.84
CA VAL A 19 5.04 -8.72 -3.99
C VAL A 19 4.18 -9.24 -5.15
N ARG A 20 2.88 -9.37 -4.89
CA ARG A 20 1.83 -9.49 -5.90
C ARG A 20 0.91 -8.28 -5.88
N GLN A 21 0.48 -7.88 -7.07
CA GLN A 21 -0.50 -6.80 -7.25
C GLN A 21 -1.86 -7.37 -7.58
N SER A 22 -2.92 -6.60 -7.33
CA SER A 22 -4.28 -6.85 -7.80
C SER A 22 -4.75 -8.28 -7.47
N PHE A 23 -4.47 -8.76 -6.25
CA PHE A 23 -4.76 -10.12 -5.86
C PHE A 23 -6.26 -10.28 -5.59
N LYS A 24 -6.90 -11.19 -6.31
CA LYS A 24 -8.34 -11.45 -6.22
C LYS A 24 -8.64 -12.53 -5.17
N VAL A 25 -9.44 -12.17 -4.16
CA VAL A 25 -9.80 -13.03 -3.02
C VAL A 25 -11.08 -13.82 -3.31
N ASN A 26 -11.06 -15.13 -3.07
CA ASN A 26 -12.10 -16.07 -3.51
C ASN A 26 -13.17 -16.30 -2.45
N LEU A 27 -13.91 -15.24 -2.09
CA LEU A 27 -15.00 -15.38 -1.11
C LEU A 27 -16.05 -16.39 -1.56
N THR A 28 -16.32 -17.37 -0.70
CA THR A 28 -17.38 -18.37 -0.86
C THR A 28 -18.76 -17.73 -0.67
N LYS A 29 -19.82 -18.40 -1.16
CA LYS A 29 -21.21 -17.95 -0.95
C LYS A 29 -21.55 -17.77 0.54
N LYS A 30 -21.05 -18.66 1.41
CA LYS A 30 -21.26 -18.58 2.86
C LYS A 30 -20.59 -17.34 3.46
N GLU A 31 -19.36 -17.04 3.07
CA GLU A 31 -18.63 -15.85 3.51
C GLU A 31 -19.30 -14.56 3.03
N LYS A 32 -19.74 -14.51 1.77
CA LYS A 32 -20.48 -13.34 1.24
C LYS A 32 -21.77 -13.08 2.01
N ARG A 33 -22.51 -14.14 2.37
CA ARG A 33 -23.70 -14.04 3.24
C ARG A 33 -23.32 -13.56 4.65
N ALA A 34 -22.25 -14.09 5.23
CA ALA A 34 -21.78 -13.67 6.55
C ALA A 34 -21.44 -12.18 6.58
N ILE A 35 -20.87 -11.63 5.50
CA ILE A 35 -20.57 -10.19 5.35
C ILE A 35 -21.84 -9.32 5.24
N GLY A 36 -23.02 -9.91 4.96
CA GLY A 36 -24.25 -9.16 4.70
C GLY A 36 -24.34 -8.63 3.26
N LYS A 37 -23.46 -9.07 2.35
CA LYS A 37 -23.52 -8.76 0.91
C LYS A 37 -23.36 -10.02 0.05
N PRO A 38 -24.44 -10.81 -0.16
CA PRO A 38 -24.38 -12.04 -0.94
C PRO A 38 -23.89 -11.87 -2.38
N THR A 39 -24.12 -10.70 -2.97
CA THR A 39 -23.77 -10.34 -4.36
C THR A 39 -22.51 -9.48 -4.45
N ILE A 40 -21.72 -9.37 -3.38
CA ILE A 40 -20.49 -8.58 -3.44
C ILE A 40 -19.56 -9.11 -4.54
N PRO A 41 -18.97 -8.22 -5.37
CA PRO A 41 -17.95 -8.61 -6.32
C PRO A 41 -16.77 -9.24 -5.60
N ARG A 42 -15.93 -9.93 -6.36
CA ARG A 42 -14.69 -10.52 -5.85
C ARG A 42 -13.81 -9.40 -5.29
N PRO A 43 -13.46 -9.42 -3.99
CA PRO A 43 -12.55 -8.44 -3.43
C PRO A 43 -11.20 -8.53 -4.13
N GLU A 44 -10.58 -7.38 -4.32
CA GLU A 44 -9.23 -7.26 -4.85
C GLU A 44 -8.39 -6.54 -3.82
N ILE A 45 -7.16 -7.01 -3.63
CA ILE A 45 -6.16 -6.40 -2.78
C ILE A 45 -5.08 -5.83 -3.68
N ASP A 46 -4.89 -4.50 -3.61
CA ASP A 46 -3.99 -3.77 -4.49
C ASP A 46 -2.54 -4.29 -4.38
N ILE A 47 -2.03 -4.49 -3.15
CA ILE A 47 -0.69 -5.04 -2.90
C ILE A 47 -0.73 -6.10 -1.81
N VAL A 48 -0.17 -7.27 -2.13
CA VAL A 48 0.15 -8.35 -1.19
C VAL A 48 1.67 -8.51 -1.17
N GLY A 49 2.31 -8.13 -0.08
CA GLY A 49 3.73 -8.39 0.17
C GLY A 49 3.88 -9.57 1.12
N TYR A 50 4.80 -10.49 0.83
CA TYR A 50 5.15 -11.56 1.76
C TYR A 50 6.66 -11.62 2.00
N ARG A 51 7.02 -11.67 3.28
CA ARG A 51 8.40 -11.77 3.74
C ARG A 51 8.59 -13.11 4.45
N ALA A 52 9.30 -14.02 3.79
CA ALA A 52 9.42 -15.42 4.22
C ALA A 52 10.19 -15.58 5.54
N ASN A 53 11.28 -14.84 5.75
CA ASN A 53 12.15 -15.01 6.93
C ASN A 53 11.44 -14.69 8.27
N THR A 54 10.42 -13.82 8.26
CA THR A 54 9.62 -13.45 9.44
C THR A 54 8.18 -13.96 9.36
N ASN A 55 7.84 -14.73 8.32
CA ASN A 55 6.48 -15.15 7.98
C ASN A 55 5.46 -13.98 8.06
N GLU A 56 5.81 -12.84 7.48
CA GLU A 56 4.98 -11.63 7.53
C GLU A 56 4.22 -11.44 6.23
N LEU A 57 2.90 -11.25 6.32
CA LEU A 57 2.02 -10.93 5.22
C LEU A 57 1.59 -9.46 5.33
N LEU A 58 2.11 -8.62 4.45
CA LEU A 58 1.72 -7.23 4.30
C LEU A 58 0.58 -7.10 3.29
N VAL A 59 -0.52 -6.48 3.71
CA VAL A 59 -1.69 -6.20 2.88
C VAL A 59 -1.86 -4.70 2.79
N LEU A 60 -1.78 -4.13 1.59
CA LEU A 60 -1.99 -2.70 1.38
C LEU A 60 -3.11 -2.43 0.38
N GLU A 61 -3.96 -1.49 0.76
CA GLU A 61 -4.72 -0.69 -0.19
C GLU A 61 -3.84 0.43 -0.73
N VAL A 62 -4.00 0.78 -1.99
CA VAL A 62 -3.25 1.85 -2.66
C VAL A 62 -4.24 2.92 -3.11
N LYS A 63 -3.87 4.18 -2.92
CA LYS A 63 -4.64 5.32 -3.41
C LYS A 63 -3.69 6.30 -4.09
N SER A 64 -3.79 6.37 -5.41
CA SER A 64 -2.99 7.25 -6.26
C SER A 64 -3.20 8.73 -5.93
N PHE A 65 -2.22 9.55 -6.29
CA PHE A 65 -2.29 11.00 -6.19
C PHE A 65 -3.04 11.67 -7.35
N LEU A 66 -3.13 11.00 -8.52
CA LEU A 66 -3.77 11.55 -9.72
C LEU A 66 -5.28 11.75 -9.49
N ASP A 67 -5.77 12.93 -9.87
CA ASP A 67 -7.19 13.34 -9.82
C ASP A 67 -7.86 13.13 -8.44
N SER A 68 -7.07 13.25 -7.37
CA SER A 68 -7.51 13.00 -6.00
C SER A 68 -7.30 14.22 -5.13
N VAL A 69 -8.35 14.62 -4.40
CA VAL A 69 -8.27 15.60 -3.30
C VAL A 69 -7.43 15.11 -2.11
N GLY A 70 -6.96 13.86 -2.17
CA GLY A 70 -6.18 13.19 -1.14
C GLY A 70 -7.05 12.33 -0.23
N VAL A 71 -6.41 11.35 0.38
CA VAL A 71 -7.04 10.50 1.40
C VAL A 71 -7.41 11.36 2.61
N ARG A 72 -8.65 11.23 3.08
CA ARG A 72 -9.18 11.92 4.25
C ARG A 72 -9.30 10.99 5.45
N PHE A 73 -8.94 11.49 6.62
CA PHE A 73 -9.11 10.77 7.88
C PHE A 73 -10.59 10.47 8.16
N LYS A 74 -11.48 11.44 7.92
CA LYS A 74 -12.91 11.27 8.20
C LYS A 74 -13.52 10.05 7.51
N GLU A 75 -13.18 9.84 6.23
CA GLU A 75 -13.67 8.71 5.43
C GLU A 75 -13.12 7.35 5.91
N LEU A 76 -11.93 7.34 6.50
CA LEU A 76 -11.28 6.14 7.03
C LEU A 76 -11.67 5.82 8.49
N ALA A 77 -12.13 6.83 9.22
CA ALA A 77 -12.58 6.72 10.60
C ALA A 77 -14.04 6.27 10.72
N GLU A 78 -14.78 6.25 9.61
CA GLU A 78 -16.13 5.69 9.56
C GLU A 78 -16.15 4.22 9.99
N ASN A 79 -17.27 3.80 10.57
CA ASN A 79 -17.47 2.41 10.97
C ASN A 79 -18.83 1.93 10.46
N PHE A 80 -18.81 0.89 9.63
CA PHE A 80 -20.00 0.28 9.04
C PHE A 80 -20.07 -1.21 9.35
N GLU A 81 -21.27 -1.68 9.71
CA GLU A 81 -21.52 -3.12 9.89
C GLU A 81 -21.51 -3.88 8.56
N ILE A 82 -21.94 -3.22 7.48
CA ILE A 82 -22.01 -3.76 6.13
C ILE A 82 -21.03 -2.96 5.25
N PRO A 83 -20.17 -3.63 4.45
CA PRO A 83 -19.14 -2.93 3.69
C PRO A 83 -19.73 -2.00 2.62
N THR A 84 -19.54 -0.70 2.82
CA THR A 84 -20.02 0.36 1.93
C THR A 84 -18.93 1.40 1.68
N GLY A 85 -19.12 2.23 0.65
CA GLY A 85 -18.18 3.28 0.28
C GLY A 85 -16.89 2.76 -0.34
N ARG A 86 -15.88 3.63 -0.41
CA ARG A 86 -14.58 3.35 -1.04
C ARG A 86 -13.62 2.57 -0.14
N TYR A 87 -13.66 2.82 1.17
CA TYR A 87 -12.66 2.33 2.12
C TYR A 87 -13.16 1.13 2.95
N LYS A 88 -13.91 0.22 2.32
CA LYS A 88 -14.57 -0.92 2.97
C LYS A 88 -13.64 -1.75 3.86
N MET A 89 -12.37 -1.91 3.46
CA MET A 89 -11.34 -2.63 4.22
C MET A 89 -10.95 -1.92 5.52
N PHE A 90 -11.07 -0.60 5.58
CA PHE A 90 -10.79 0.20 6.78
C PHE A 90 -12.03 0.35 7.65
N THR A 91 -13.18 0.62 7.03
CA THR A 91 -14.42 1.02 7.70
C THR A 91 -15.32 -0.15 8.14
N CYS A 92 -15.12 -1.36 7.62
CA CYS A 92 -15.92 -2.53 7.98
C CYS A 92 -15.04 -3.67 8.50
N LYS A 93 -14.97 -3.81 9.83
CA LYS A 93 -14.15 -4.84 10.51
C LYS A 93 -14.54 -6.26 10.08
N LYS A 94 -15.84 -6.56 10.07
CA LYS A 94 -16.39 -7.86 9.67
C LYS A 94 -15.96 -8.26 8.26
N TYR A 95 -16.04 -7.30 7.33
CA TYR A 95 -15.60 -7.51 5.95
C TYR A 95 -14.09 -7.77 5.89
N ARG A 96 -13.28 -6.92 6.54
CA ARG A 96 -11.82 -7.06 6.59
C ARG A 96 -11.39 -8.43 7.11
N GLU A 97 -11.96 -8.90 8.21
CA GLU A 97 -11.62 -10.20 8.82
C GLU A 97 -11.93 -11.38 7.91
N VAL A 98 -13.10 -11.38 7.27
CA VAL A 98 -13.49 -12.45 6.33
C VAL A 98 -12.60 -12.44 5.08
N VAL A 99 -12.31 -11.25 4.54
CA VAL A 99 -11.40 -11.11 3.39
C VAL A 99 -9.99 -11.59 3.72
N PHE A 100 -9.43 -11.20 4.87
CA PHE A 100 -8.10 -11.63 5.28
C PHE A 100 -8.00 -13.12 5.54
N LYS A 101 -9.00 -13.70 6.22
CA LYS A 101 -9.03 -15.15 6.43
C LYS A 101 -9.01 -15.90 5.09
N ARG A 102 -9.86 -15.49 4.14
CA ARG A 102 -9.90 -16.10 2.81
C ARG A 102 -8.62 -15.84 2.01
N LEU A 103 -8.05 -14.64 2.09
CA LEU A 103 -6.79 -14.29 1.44
C LEU A 103 -5.66 -15.22 1.89
N VAL A 104 -5.51 -15.44 3.20
CA VAL A 104 -4.49 -16.36 3.74
C VAL A 104 -4.73 -17.77 3.22
N SER A 105 -5.97 -18.28 3.27
CA SER A 105 -6.29 -19.60 2.70
C SER A 105 -5.94 -19.70 1.21
N ASP A 106 -6.34 -18.72 0.40
CA ASP A 106 -6.06 -18.69 -1.04
C ASP A 106 -4.54 -18.69 -1.33
N LEU A 107 -3.75 -17.96 -0.55
CA LEU A 107 -2.29 -17.87 -0.73
C LEU A 107 -1.57 -19.15 -0.29
N VAL A 108 -2.01 -19.77 0.81
CA VAL A 108 -1.47 -21.05 1.30
C VAL A 108 -1.81 -22.19 0.33
N GLU A 109 -3.06 -22.26 -0.15
CA GLU A 109 -3.48 -23.24 -1.17
C GLU A 109 -2.66 -23.13 -2.46
N LYS A 110 -2.27 -21.90 -2.83
CA LYS A 110 -1.38 -21.62 -3.96
C LYS A 110 0.11 -21.80 -3.65
N GLN A 111 0.46 -22.19 -2.43
CA GLN A 111 1.85 -22.35 -1.97
C GLN A 111 2.71 -21.08 -2.11
N LEU A 112 2.08 -19.91 -1.98
CA LEU A 112 2.76 -18.62 -2.11
C LEU A 112 3.32 -18.10 -0.78
N ILE A 113 2.77 -18.58 0.33
CA ILE A 113 3.13 -18.20 1.70
C ILE A 113 3.06 -19.42 2.62
N LEU A 114 3.73 -19.36 3.78
CA LEU A 114 3.54 -20.33 4.85
C LEU A 114 2.20 -20.12 5.58
N PRO A 115 1.64 -21.17 6.22
CA PRO A 115 0.48 -21.03 7.09
C PRO A 115 0.69 -20.03 8.23
N GLU A 116 -0.42 -19.50 8.75
CA GLU A 116 -0.46 -18.62 9.94
C GLU A 116 0.52 -17.43 9.89
N PRO A 117 0.54 -16.63 8.81
CA PRO A 117 1.43 -15.49 8.72
C PRO A 117 1.04 -14.40 9.73
N LYS A 118 2.04 -13.65 10.20
CA LYS A 118 1.80 -12.39 10.91
C LYS A 118 1.26 -11.37 9.90
N LEU A 119 -0.02 -11.03 10.02
CA LEU A 119 -0.68 -10.12 9.08
C LEU A 119 -0.51 -8.66 9.52
N SER A 120 0.07 -7.85 8.63
CA SER A 120 0.18 -6.40 8.72
C SER A 120 -0.74 -5.77 7.66
N PHE A 121 -1.62 -4.85 8.05
CA PHE A 121 -2.55 -4.19 7.12
C PHE A 121 -2.30 -2.68 7.08
N GLY A 122 -2.44 -2.07 5.90
CA GLY A 122 -2.20 -0.65 5.76
C GLY A 122 -2.69 -0.01 4.47
N LEU A 123 -2.24 1.24 4.29
CA LEU A 123 -2.57 2.09 3.15
C LEU A 123 -1.28 2.69 2.58
N ALA A 124 -1.14 2.68 1.26
CA ALA A 124 -0.21 3.51 0.53
C ALA A 124 -0.93 4.66 -0.17
N ALA A 125 -0.69 5.87 0.31
CA ALA A 125 -1.36 7.07 -0.17
C ALA A 125 -0.37 7.96 -0.94
N GLY A 126 -0.62 8.16 -2.24
CA GLY A 126 0.12 9.12 -3.07
C GLY A 126 -0.24 10.58 -2.76
N ASN A 127 -1.44 10.82 -2.24
CA ASN A 127 -1.86 12.12 -1.74
C ASN A 127 -2.68 11.95 -0.46
N ILE A 128 -2.38 12.77 0.55
CA ILE A 128 -3.12 12.84 1.82
C ILE A 128 -3.62 14.27 1.97
N PHE A 129 -4.88 14.42 2.39
CA PHE A 129 -5.44 15.74 2.61
C PHE A 129 -4.66 16.49 3.69
N ILE A 130 -4.05 17.63 3.33
CA ILE A 130 -3.03 18.33 4.12
C ILE A 130 -3.49 18.59 5.56
N LYS A 131 -4.74 19.05 5.73
CA LYS A 131 -5.29 19.40 7.06
C LYS A 131 -5.49 18.21 7.99
N GLU A 132 -5.53 17.00 7.44
CA GLU A 132 -5.84 15.76 8.18
C GLU A 132 -4.65 14.80 8.26
N GLN A 133 -3.47 15.20 7.77
CA GLN A 133 -2.31 14.32 7.69
C GLN A 133 -1.85 13.80 9.06
N GLU A 134 -1.77 14.65 10.07
CA GLU A 134 -1.34 14.24 11.42
C GLU A 134 -2.41 13.40 12.15
N GLN A 135 -3.69 13.70 11.92
CA GLN A 135 -4.80 12.89 12.43
C GLN A 135 -4.75 11.48 11.83
N LEU A 136 -4.52 11.38 10.52
CA LEU A 136 -4.41 10.11 9.82
C LEU A 136 -3.23 9.27 10.33
N LYS A 137 -2.05 9.87 10.51
CA LYS A 137 -0.88 9.19 11.09
C LYS A 137 -1.16 8.67 12.49
N THR A 138 -1.77 9.50 13.33
CA THR A 138 -2.12 9.13 14.72
C THR A 138 -3.12 7.97 14.73
N PHE A 139 -4.14 8.03 13.87
CA PHE A 139 -5.14 6.98 13.74
C PHE A 139 -4.54 5.64 13.30
N PHE A 140 -3.69 5.64 12.27
CA PHE A 140 -3.03 4.43 11.79
C PHE A 140 -2.11 3.83 12.86
N LYS A 141 -1.34 4.67 13.55
CA LYS A 141 -0.50 4.23 14.68
C LYS A 141 -1.33 3.60 15.80
N ALA A 142 -2.44 4.23 16.19
CA ALA A 142 -3.33 3.71 17.23
C ALA A 142 -3.98 2.36 16.84
N LYS A 143 -4.23 2.13 15.55
CA LYS A 143 -4.75 0.85 15.03
C LYS A 143 -3.68 -0.19 14.75
N SER A 144 -2.40 0.13 14.94
CA SER A 144 -1.27 -0.69 14.47
C SER A 144 -1.35 -1.02 12.97
N TRP A 145 -1.86 -0.07 12.18
CA TRP A 145 -1.89 -0.16 10.73
C TRP A 145 -0.69 0.53 10.11
N VAL A 146 -0.25 0.01 8.96
CA VAL A 146 0.86 0.56 8.19
C VAL A 146 0.38 1.73 7.34
N LEU A 147 1.15 2.81 7.29
CA LEU A 147 0.85 3.95 6.44
C LEU A 147 2.08 4.37 5.63
N TYR A 148 2.05 4.13 4.32
CA TYR A 148 3.01 4.71 3.38
C TYR A 148 2.50 6.10 2.96
N THR A 149 3.10 7.12 3.55
CA THR A 149 2.80 8.53 3.23
C THR A 149 3.48 8.98 1.93
N PRO A 150 3.03 10.06 1.28
CA PRO A 150 3.68 10.59 0.08
C PRO A 150 5.18 10.87 0.30
N GLN A 151 5.53 11.39 1.48
CA GLN A 151 6.92 11.68 1.84
C GLN A 151 7.76 10.40 2.01
N MET A 152 7.18 9.33 2.58
CA MET A 152 7.87 8.04 2.70
C MET A 152 8.09 7.40 1.34
N ILE A 153 7.07 7.42 0.47
CA ILE A 153 7.15 6.90 -0.90
C ILE A 153 8.21 7.66 -1.69
N THR A 154 8.21 8.99 -1.60
CA THR A 154 9.22 9.83 -2.28
C THR A 154 10.63 9.49 -1.81
N LYS A 155 10.86 9.37 -0.50
CA LYS A 155 12.17 8.98 0.05
C LYS A 155 12.59 7.58 -0.39
N ALA A 156 11.66 6.63 -0.47
CA ALA A 156 11.95 5.29 -0.94
C ALA A 156 12.36 5.29 -2.42
N ILE A 157 11.66 6.05 -3.27
CA ILE A 157 12.06 6.23 -4.68
C ILE A 157 13.43 6.88 -4.78
N GLU A 158 13.73 7.92 -3.99
CA GLU A 158 15.05 8.56 -3.98
C GLU A 158 16.18 7.57 -3.64
N LYS A 159 15.91 6.60 -2.75
CA LYS A 159 16.88 5.54 -2.43
C LYS A 159 17.19 4.63 -3.63
N LEU A 160 16.23 4.42 -4.54
CA LEU A 160 16.46 3.68 -5.80
C LEU A 160 17.54 4.33 -6.68
N ALA A 161 17.87 5.61 -6.50
CA ALA A 161 18.98 6.21 -7.23
C ALA A 161 20.34 5.61 -6.83
N HIS A 162 20.44 5.04 -5.63
CA HIS A 162 21.69 4.58 -5.03
C HIS A 162 21.95 3.08 -5.22
N ILE A 163 20.97 2.30 -5.68
CA ILE A 163 21.21 0.89 -5.99
C ILE A 163 22.13 0.75 -7.22
N PRO A 164 22.80 -0.40 -7.41
CA PRO A 164 23.58 -0.67 -8.62
C PRO A 164 22.76 -0.58 -9.92
N TYR A 165 23.40 -0.85 -11.06
CA TYR A 165 22.68 -0.87 -12.33
C TYR A 165 21.56 -1.91 -12.30
N GLU A 166 20.35 -1.46 -12.60
CA GLU A 166 19.17 -2.29 -12.79
C GLU A 166 18.36 -1.68 -13.94
N ASN A 167 17.94 -2.51 -14.90
CA ASN A 167 17.14 -2.06 -16.03
C ASN A 167 15.66 -1.95 -15.64
N ASP A 168 15.38 -1.09 -14.67
CA ASP A 168 14.06 -0.81 -14.13
C ASP A 168 13.71 0.68 -14.32
N PRO A 169 12.51 1.03 -14.82
CA PRO A 169 12.15 2.40 -15.12
C PRO A 169 12.13 3.32 -13.89
N TYR A 170 11.85 2.79 -12.70
CA TYR A 170 11.82 3.56 -11.45
C TYR A 170 13.24 3.88 -10.98
N VAL A 171 14.16 2.92 -11.10
CA VAL A 171 15.60 3.09 -10.82
C VAL A 171 16.21 4.11 -11.76
N ILE A 172 15.99 3.96 -13.07
CA ILE A 172 16.51 4.88 -14.10
C ILE A 172 15.98 6.30 -13.87
N SER A 173 14.67 6.43 -13.68
CA SER A 173 14.02 7.73 -13.44
C SER A 173 14.54 8.39 -12.16
N SER A 174 14.70 7.62 -11.07
CA SER A 174 15.25 8.12 -9.81
C SER A 174 16.70 8.62 -9.97
N LYS A 175 17.56 7.88 -10.67
CA LYS A 175 18.94 8.29 -10.98
C LYS A 175 18.99 9.61 -11.77
N ILE A 176 18.16 9.76 -12.80
CA ILE A 176 18.06 10.99 -13.60
C ILE A 176 17.63 12.17 -12.73
N MET A 177 16.59 12.00 -11.90
CA MET A 177 16.09 13.04 -11.00
C MET A 177 17.15 13.48 -9.99
N MET A 178 17.88 12.53 -9.40
CA MET A 178 18.89 12.80 -8.39
C MET A 178 20.15 13.47 -8.97
N LYS A 179 20.57 13.09 -10.19
CA LYS A 179 21.66 13.77 -10.92
C LYS A 179 21.34 15.27 -11.10
N ASN A 180 20.11 15.59 -11.48
CA ASN A 180 19.66 16.97 -11.68
C ASN A 180 19.54 17.78 -10.37
N LYS A 181 19.09 17.14 -9.28
CA LYS A 181 19.07 17.79 -7.95
C LYS A 181 20.48 18.14 -7.46
N LEU A 182 21.45 17.25 -7.68
CA LEU A 182 22.85 17.47 -7.31
C LEU A 182 23.46 18.61 -8.15
N GLY A 183 23.27 18.60 -9.48
CA GLY A 183 23.75 19.69 -10.35
C GLY A 183 23.20 21.07 -9.99
N LYS A 184 21.92 21.15 -9.55
CA LYS A 184 21.30 22.41 -9.08
C LYS A 184 21.81 22.90 -7.71
N ARG A 185 22.34 22.01 -6.86
CA ARG A 185 22.96 22.41 -5.58
C ARG A 185 24.33 23.06 -5.82
N TYR A 186 25.14 22.51 -6.71
CA TYR A 186 26.45 23.08 -7.05
C TYR A 186 26.34 24.46 -7.74
N SER A 187 25.34 24.67 -8.61
CA SER A 187 25.14 25.97 -9.26
C SER A 187 24.61 27.09 -8.34
N LYS A 188 23.96 26.74 -7.22
CA LYS A 188 23.55 27.72 -6.20
C LYS A 188 24.68 28.10 -5.24
N LEU A 189 25.64 27.21 -4.99
CA LEU A 189 26.84 27.49 -4.19
C LEU A 189 27.86 28.35 -4.99
N GLY A 190 27.96 28.16 -6.30
CA GLY A 190 28.84 28.95 -7.18
C GLY A 190 28.34 30.36 -7.55
N LYS A 191 27.22 30.84 -6.97
CA LYS A 191 26.68 32.20 -7.18
C LYS A 191 26.75 33.09 -5.93
N ARG A 192 27.55 32.70 -4.93
CA ARG A 192 27.80 33.45 -3.70
C ARG A 192 29.25 33.93 -3.56
N ILE A 193 29.88 34.28 -4.67
CA ILE A 193 31.16 34.99 -4.71
C ILE A 193 30.94 36.26 -5.52
#